data_AF-A0AAV4WQ79-F1
#
_entry.id   AF-A0AAV4WQ79-F1
#
_cell.length_a   1.000
_cell.length_b   1.000
_cell.length_c   1.000
_cell.angle_alpha   90.00
_cell.angle_beta   90.00
_cell.angle_gamma   90.00
#
_symmetry.space_group_name_H-M   'P 1'
#
loop_
_entity.id
_entity.type
_entity.pdbx_description
1 polymer ?
#
loop_
_entity_poly.entity_id
_entity_poly.type
_entity_poly.pdbx_seq_one_letter_code
_entity_poly.pdbx_strand_id
1 'polypeptide(L)'
;MEKYVLNPSHGPATYDLIAVANHYGGMGGGHYTAYGKNTGTGLWYYFDDSSVTQSSEENVVSKAAYVLVYMRRDSILSHHASRQAISAALGAPGNAHASSPDDYAGSSSDEDCSMDVN
;
A
#
# COMPACT_ATOMS: atom_id res chain seq x y z
N MET A 1 15.52 3.47 -12.96
CA MET A 1 15.18 4.63 -13.80
C MET A 1 16.38 5.54 -14.10
N GLU A 2 17.58 5.18 -13.66
CA GLU A 2 18.79 6.04 -13.65
C GLU A 2 19.18 6.59 -15.03
N LYS A 3 19.06 5.78 -16.10
CA LYS A 3 19.36 6.22 -17.48
C LYS A 3 18.55 7.41 -17.99
N TYR A 4 17.44 7.74 -17.33
CA TYR A 4 16.56 8.86 -17.69
C TYR A 4 16.75 10.08 -16.78
N VAL A 5 17.62 9.99 -15.77
CA VAL A 5 17.86 11.07 -14.80
C VAL A 5 19.05 11.92 -15.27
N LEU A 6 18.80 13.20 -15.52
CA LEU A 6 19.81 14.12 -16.05
C LEU A 6 20.83 14.56 -14.98
N ASN A 7 20.40 14.69 -13.72
CA ASN A 7 21.27 15.12 -12.64
C ASN A 7 22.26 14.00 -12.29
N PRO A 8 23.59 14.20 -12.43
CA PRO A 8 24.58 13.16 -12.11
C PRO A 8 24.64 12.81 -10.61
N SER A 9 24.19 13.70 -9.73
CA SER A 9 24.19 13.52 -8.27
C SER A 9 22.85 13.03 -7.72
N HIS A 10 22.05 12.32 -8.52
CA HIS A 10 20.70 11.91 -8.15
C HIS A 10 20.62 10.78 -7.11
N GLY A 11 21.73 10.10 -6.84
CA GLY A 11 21.76 8.90 -6.01
C GLY A 11 21.01 7.72 -6.66
N PRO A 12 20.82 6.58 -5.96
CA PRO A 12 20.18 5.40 -6.55
C PRO A 12 18.73 5.69 -6.98
N ALA A 13 18.35 5.29 -8.20
CA ALA A 13 16.99 5.50 -8.72
C ALA A 13 16.29 4.17 -9.03
N THR A 14 16.24 3.32 -7.99
CA THR A 14 15.55 2.03 -7.99
C THR A 14 14.18 2.18 -7.34
N TYR A 15 13.17 1.61 -8.00
CA TYR A 15 11.77 1.74 -7.61
C TYR A 15 11.10 0.37 -7.62
N ASP A 16 10.21 0.14 -6.66
CA ASP A 16 9.34 -1.01 -6.60
C ASP A 16 7.93 -0.61 -6.99
N LEU A 17 7.28 -1.43 -7.82
CA LEU A 17 5.86 -1.26 -8.14
C LEU A 17 5.04 -1.63 -6.91
N ILE A 18 4.12 -0.75 -6.50
CA ILE A 18 3.29 -0.95 -5.30
C ILE A 18 1.79 -0.97 -5.62
N ALA A 19 1.38 -0.38 -6.73
CA ALA A 19 0.00 -0.45 -7.21
C ALA A 19 -0.09 -0.24 -8.72
N VAL A 20 -1.17 -0.76 -9.31
CA VAL A 20 -1.54 -0.57 -10.71
C VAL A 20 -3.02 -0.23 -10.76
N ALA A 21 -3.38 0.89 -11.38
CA ALA A 21 -4.76 1.14 -11.78
C ALA A 21 -4.96 0.57 -13.19
N ASN A 22 -5.94 -0.32 -13.33
CA ASN A 22 -6.31 -0.94 -14.58
C ASN A 22 -7.51 -0.20 -15.20
N HIS A 23 -7.60 -0.21 -16.52
CA HIS A 23 -8.79 0.23 -17.25
C HIS A 23 -9.19 -0.81 -18.29
N TYR A 24 -10.46 -1.21 -18.25
CA TYR A 24 -11.07 -2.11 -19.22
C TYR A 24 -12.19 -1.38 -19.95
N GLY A 25 -12.07 -1.26 -21.27
CA GLY A 25 -13.06 -0.54 -22.08
C GLY A 25 -12.40 0.43 -23.05
N GLY A 26 -13.19 1.38 -23.54
CA GLY A 26 -12.76 2.36 -24.54
C GLY A 26 -12.88 3.80 -24.03
N MET A 27 -12.65 4.77 -24.91
CA MET A 27 -12.76 6.20 -24.55
C MET A 27 -14.19 6.62 -24.15
N GLY A 28 -15.22 5.93 -24.64
CA GLY A 28 -16.61 6.23 -24.33
C GLY A 28 -17.13 5.66 -23.01
N GLY A 29 -16.30 4.88 -22.30
CA GLY A 29 -16.68 4.23 -21.06
C GLY A 29 -15.88 2.96 -20.82
N GLY A 30 -15.73 2.62 -19.55
CA GLY A 30 -15.00 1.44 -19.10
C GLY A 30 -15.13 1.24 -17.61
N HIS A 31 -14.41 0.24 -17.12
CA HIS A 31 -14.34 -0.13 -15.72
C HIS A 31 -12.92 0.00 -15.21
N TYR A 32 -12.76 0.59 -14.04
CA TYR A 32 -11.47 0.74 -13.38
C TYR A 32 -11.38 -0.23 -12.20
N THR A 33 -10.25 -0.92 -12.11
CA THR A 33 -9.92 -1.77 -10.98
C THR A 33 -8.49 -1.50 -10.56
N ALA A 34 -8.04 -2.07 -9.44
CA ALA A 34 -6.67 -1.85 -8.99
C ALA A 34 -6.00 -3.13 -8.50
N TYR A 35 -4.71 -3.26 -8.76
CA TYR A 35 -3.83 -4.11 -7.99
C TYR A 35 -3.09 -3.28 -6.94
N GLY A 36 -3.01 -3.77 -5.71
CA GLY A 36 -2.25 -3.14 -4.64
C GLY A 36 -1.41 -4.16 -3.87
N LYS A 37 -0.16 -3.81 -3.58
CA LYS A 37 0.75 -4.61 -2.77
C LYS A 37 0.65 -4.19 -1.31
N ASN A 38 0.27 -5.12 -0.43
CA ASN A 38 0.35 -4.89 1.00
C ASN A 38 1.83 -4.85 1.42
N THR A 39 2.29 -3.73 1.97
CA THR A 39 3.71 -3.53 2.33
C THR A 39 4.15 -4.34 3.55
N GLY A 40 3.22 -4.74 4.41
CA GLY A 40 3.50 -5.56 5.59
C GLY A 40 3.65 -7.05 5.26
N THR A 41 2.81 -7.57 4.37
CA THR A 41 2.83 -9.00 3.98
C THR A 41 3.58 -9.27 2.68
N GLY A 42 3.77 -8.25 1.85
CA GLY A 42 4.33 -8.38 0.50
C GLY A 42 3.37 -9.01 -0.51
N LEU A 43 2.12 -9.30 -0.13
CA LEU A 43 1.14 -9.95 -1.00
C LEU A 43 0.39 -8.93 -1.85
N TRP A 44 0.02 -9.35 -3.06
CA TRP A 44 -0.80 -8.57 -3.98
C TRP A 44 -2.29 -8.86 -3.78
N TYR A 45 -3.10 -7.83 -3.94
CA TYR A 45 -4.54 -7.88 -3.89
C TYR A 45 -5.13 -7.17 -5.11
N TYR A 46 -6.25 -7.71 -5.59
CA TYR A 46 -7.07 -7.14 -6.64
C TYR A 46 -8.32 -6.53 -6.01
N PHE A 47 -8.52 -5.25 -6.29
CA PHE A 47 -9.61 -4.42 -5.80
C PHE A 47 -10.54 -4.11 -6.98
N ASP A 48 -11.77 -4.58 -6.87
CA ASP A 48 -12.83 -4.40 -7.87
C ASP A 48 -14.06 -3.87 -7.13
N ASP A 49 -14.18 -2.55 -7.08
CA ASP A 49 -15.13 -1.81 -6.27
C ASP A 49 -15.14 -2.30 -4.80
N SER A 50 -16.25 -2.91 -4.36
CA SER A 50 -16.41 -3.43 -3.01
C SER A 50 -15.76 -4.79 -2.77
N SER A 51 -15.19 -5.42 -3.81
CA SER A 51 -14.59 -6.75 -3.75
C SER A 51 -13.08 -6.69 -3.66
N VAL A 52 -12.52 -7.49 -2.75
CA VAL A 52 -11.07 -7.63 -2.58
C VAL A 52 -10.70 -9.10 -2.63
N THR A 53 -9.77 -9.45 -3.52
CA THR A 53 -9.26 -10.82 -3.66
C THR A 53 -7.74 -10.83 -3.66
N GLN A 54 -7.13 -11.84 -3.05
CA GLN A 54 -5.68 -12.01 -3.14
C GLN A 54 -5.31 -12.37 -4.59
N SER A 55 -4.21 -11.82 -5.09
CA SER A 55 -3.68 -12.10 -6.42
C SER A 55 -2.18 -12.37 -6.39
N SER A 56 -1.67 -12.86 -7.51
CA SER A 56 -0.26 -13.14 -7.73
C SER A 56 0.38 -12.07 -8.61
N GLU A 57 1.70 -11.94 -8.52
CA GLU A 57 2.46 -10.86 -9.18
C GLU A 57 2.38 -10.94 -10.71
N GLU A 58 2.27 -12.15 -11.27
CA GLU A 58 2.10 -12.38 -12.70
C GLU A 58 0.81 -11.78 -13.27
N ASN A 59 -0.24 -11.63 -12.47
CA ASN A 59 -1.51 -11.04 -12.91
C ASN A 59 -1.47 -9.51 -12.93
N VAL A 60 -0.55 -8.90 -12.19
CA VAL A 60 -0.44 -7.44 -12.05
C VAL A 60 0.01 -6.80 -13.36
N VAL A 61 0.83 -7.50 -14.14
CA VAL A 61 1.37 -7.02 -15.41
C VAL A 61 0.45 -7.42 -16.56
N SER A 62 -0.39 -6.49 -17.00
CA SER A 62 -1.33 -6.74 -18.10
C SER A 62 -1.47 -5.55 -19.04
N LYS A 63 -2.14 -5.75 -20.18
CA LYS A 63 -2.49 -4.67 -21.12
C LYS A 63 -3.52 -3.70 -20.57
N ALA A 64 -4.22 -4.06 -19.48
CA ALA A 64 -5.18 -3.18 -18.84
C ALA A 64 -4.50 -2.12 -17.96
N ALA A 65 -3.22 -2.28 -17.62
CA ALA A 65 -2.48 -1.33 -16.80
C ALA A 65 -2.49 0.08 -17.43
N TYR A 66 -3.04 1.04 -16.70
CA TYR A 66 -3.23 2.42 -17.16
C TYR A 66 -2.37 3.40 -16.36
N VAL A 67 -2.38 3.29 -15.03
CA VAL A 67 -1.51 4.09 -14.14
C VAL A 67 -0.67 3.15 -13.29
N LEU A 68 0.64 3.41 -13.23
CA LEU A 68 1.59 2.65 -12.42
C LEU A 68 2.08 3.50 -11.25
N VAL A 69 1.97 2.96 -10.04
CA VAL A 69 2.43 3.63 -8.82
C VAL A 69 3.68 2.93 -8.31
N TYR A 70 4.76 3.69 -8.22
CA TYR A 70 6.08 3.22 -7.82
C TYR A 70 6.56 3.90 -6.54
N MET A 71 7.23 3.15 -5.67
CA MET A 71 7.91 3.66 -4.48
C MET A 71 9.43 3.57 -4.67
N ARG A 72 10.17 4.64 -4.36
CA ARG A 72 11.64 4.66 -4.43
C ARG A 72 12.21 3.91 -3.22
N ARG A 73 13.19 3.01 -3.42
CA ARG A 73 13.69 2.15 -2.34
C ARG A 73 14.40 2.88 -1.19
N ASP A 74 15.04 4.00 -1.47
CA ASP A 74 15.68 4.83 -0.44
C ASP A 74 14.67 5.56 0.47
N SER A 75 13.45 5.82 -0.02
CA SER A 75 12.36 6.35 0.80
C SER A 75 11.90 5.35 1.88
N ILE A 76 12.02 4.04 1.61
CA ILE A 76 11.71 2.98 2.59
C ILE A 76 12.78 2.94 3.68
N LEU A 77 14.06 3.06 3.34
CA LEU A 77 15.14 3.11 4.34
C LEU A 77 14.98 4.31 5.28
N SER A 78 14.57 5.47 4.74
CA SER A 78 14.25 6.65 5.54
C SER A 78 13.04 6.44 6.45
N HIS A 79 11.97 5.80 5.95
CA HIS A 79 10.76 5.49 6.74
C HIS A 79 10.99 4.40 7.79
N HIS A 80 11.77 3.36 7.50
CA HIS A 80 12.11 2.33 8.48
C HIS A 80 13.03 2.86 9.58
N ALA A 81 14.03 3.68 9.22
CA ALA A 81 14.90 4.33 10.20
C ALA A 81 14.10 5.27 11.11
N SER A 82 13.16 6.05 10.55
CA SER A 82 12.28 6.92 11.33
C SER A 82 11.27 6.13 12.17
N ARG A 83 10.67 5.06 11.67
CA ARG A 83 9.81 4.15 12.46
C ARG A 83 10.56 3.46 13.60
N GLN A 84 11.78 2.98 13.36
CA GLN A 84 12.63 2.40 14.40
C GLN A 84 13.08 3.44 15.42
N ALA A 85 13.43 4.66 14.98
CA ALA A 85 13.78 5.75 15.88
C ALA A 85 12.59 6.16 16.77
N ILE A 86 11.37 6.23 16.22
CA ILE A 86 10.15 6.49 17.00
C ILE A 86 9.89 5.34 17.97
N SER A 87 9.98 4.08 17.52
CA SER A 87 9.79 2.91 18.39
C SER A 87 10.83 2.82 19.51
N ALA A 88 12.08 3.24 19.27
CA ALA A 88 13.13 3.28 20.27
C ALA A 88 12.96 4.45 21.24
N ALA A 89 12.52 5.62 20.74
CA ALA A 89 12.25 6.80 21.55
C ALA A 89 11.02 6.65 22.46
N LEU A 90 10.04 5.84 22.05
CA LEU A 90 8.83 5.57 22.84
C LEU A 90 9.01 4.47 23.90
N GLY A 91 10.18 3.80 23.95
CA GLY A 91 10.49 2.77 24.93
C GLY A 91 9.65 1.50 24.73
N ALA A 92 10.29 0.39 24.36
CA ALA A 92 9.62 -0.91 24.37
C ALA A 92 9.11 -1.23 25.79
N PRO A 93 7.82 -1.54 26.00
CA PRO A 93 7.37 -2.01 27.29
C PRO A 93 8.04 -3.36 27.54
N GLY A 94 8.69 -3.45 28.71
CA GLY A 94 9.42 -4.63 29.14
C GLY A 94 8.54 -5.87 29.15
N ASN A 95 9.18 -7.00 28.85
CA ASN A 95 8.63 -8.34 28.90
C ASN A 95 8.01 -8.61 30.29
N ALA A 96 6.67 -8.68 30.39
CA ALA A 96 5.96 -9.10 31.58
C ALA A 96 5.00 -10.26 31.26
N HIS A 97 5.27 -11.33 31.99
CA HIS A 97 4.70 -12.67 32.02
C HIS A 97 3.17 -12.73 32.26
N ALA A 98 2.49 -13.54 31.44
CA ALA A 98 1.19 -14.24 31.57
C ALA A 98 0.02 -13.65 32.41
N SER A 99 -1.16 -13.50 31.77
CA SER A 99 -2.41 -14.26 32.01
C SER A 99 -3.60 -13.63 31.25
N SER A 100 -4.41 -14.44 30.55
CA SER A 100 -5.81 -14.12 30.15
C SER A 100 -6.79 -14.64 31.21
N PRO A 101 -8.14 -14.39 31.22
CA PRO A 101 -9.00 -13.73 30.21
C PRO A 101 -10.12 -12.78 30.78
N ASP A 102 -10.92 -12.24 29.85
CA ASP A 102 -12.30 -11.69 29.92
C ASP A 102 -12.60 -10.36 30.67
N ASP A 103 -13.08 -9.32 29.94
CA ASP A 103 -14.45 -8.77 30.10
C ASP A 103 -14.77 -7.51 29.24
N TYR A 104 -15.82 -7.67 28.42
CA TYR A 104 -16.99 -6.81 28.15
C TYR A 104 -16.90 -5.27 27.92
N ALA A 105 -17.30 -4.90 26.69
CA ALA A 105 -18.17 -3.79 26.25
C ALA A 105 -17.70 -2.31 26.24
N GLY A 106 -17.93 -1.65 25.09
CA GLY A 106 -18.28 -0.22 25.06
C GLY A 106 -17.82 0.60 23.85
N SER A 107 -18.58 0.55 22.75
CA SER A 107 -18.94 1.65 21.83
C SER A 107 -17.90 2.75 21.49
N SER A 108 -17.50 2.82 20.22
CA SER A 108 -17.31 4.09 19.51
C SER A 108 -17.80 3.95 18.08
N SER A 109 -18.93 4.60 17.80
CA SER A 109 -19.44 4.86 16.46
C SER A 109 -18.55 5.93 15.81
N ASP A 110 -17.82 5.56 14.77
CA ASP A 110 -17.24 6.54 13.85
C ASP A 110 -18.00 6.48 12.52
N GLU A 111 -18.30 7.67 12.06
CA GLU A 111 -19.42 7.99 11.20
C GLU A 111 -19.19 7.66 9.73
N ASP A 112 -20.33 7.48 9.09
CA ASP A 112 -20.64 7.41 7.67
C ASP A 112 -19.78 8.34 6.79
N CYS A 113 -18.94 7.76 5.93
CA CYS A 113 -18.36 8.47 4.78
C CYS A 113 -19.11 8.07 3.51
N SER A 114 -20.41 8.41 3.44
CA SER A 114 -21.14 8.45 2.17
C SER A 114 -20.54 9.54 1.29
N MET A 115 -19.81 9.14 0.24
CA MET A 115 -19.58 10.05 -0.88
C MET A 115 -20.78 9.97 -1.80
N ASP A 116 -21.69 10.92 -1.65
CA ASP A 116 -22.78 11.13 -2.59
C ASP A 116 -22.20 11.41 -3.99
N VAL A 117 -22.48 10.49 -4.92
CA VAL A 117 -22.20 10.69 -6.34
C VAL A 117 -23.48 11.20 -6.99
N ASN A 118 -23.41 12.42 -7.52
CA ASN A 118 -24.48 13.10 -8.23
C ASN A 118 -24.70 12.54 -9.64
#